data_AF-A0A7X5FCR2-F1
#
_entry.id   AF-A0A7X5FCR2-F1
#
_cell.length_a   1.000
_cell.length_b   1.000
_cell.length_c   1.000
_cell.angle_alpha   90.00
_cell.angle_beta   90.00
_cell.angle_gamma   90.00
#
_symmetry.space_group_name_H-M   'P 1'
#
loop_
_entity.id
_entity.type
_entity.pdbx_description
1 polymer ?
#
loop_
_entity_poly.entity_id
_entity_poly.type
_entity_poly.pdbx_seq_one_letter_code
_entity_poly.pdbx_strand_id
1 'polypeptide(L)'
;MREIVEQFKNKGDIHHFHLLEGNRQDIESELIEFLSNEFGIDPNDKSLYFFHDFDQVQVGDSRALSMQAQIKTPEGKKMVFLIFANSINHQAQNALLKMLEEPSARTYFFMVLPRVDGLLPTFKSRAVVVRHSSVDAQTSSNAGLPSLSDLRKKTVGDRLKFVEELVKEIKDEKRNRVDARQLIQNLILDFQKELEEKPDIEKTKDIKILMQIEDYLGDSGASIKILLERAVLLL
;
A
#
# COMPACT_ATOMS: atom_id res chain seq x y z
N MET A 1 -10.15 -0.67 -11.46
CA MET A 1 -10.49 0.50 -12.29
C MET A 1 -11.93 0.53 -12.79
N ARG A 2 -12.49 -0.58 -13.29
CA ARG A 2 -13.86 -0.63 -13.83
C ARG A 2 -14.94 0.02 -12.95
N GLU A 3 -14.89 -0.17 -11.65
CA GLU A 3 -15.85 0.43 -10.71
C GLU A 3 -15.83 1.97 -10.72
N ILE A 4 -14.65 2.59 -10.81
CA ILE A 4 -14.48 4.05 -10.85
C ILE A 4 -15.07 4.60 -12.14
N VAL A 5 -14.75 3.94 -13.25
CA VAL A 5 -15.24 4.27 -14.59
C VAL A 5 -16.76 4.19 -14.65
N GLU A 6 -17.35 3.12 -14.12
CA GLU A 6 -18.81 2.94 -14.09
C GLU A 6 -19.49 3.98 -13.18
N GLN A 7 -18.91 4.31 -12.03
CA GLN A 7 -19.42 5.39 -11.18
C GLN A 7 -19.43 6.73 -11.93
N PHE A 8 -18.32 7.06 -12.59
CA PHE A 8 -18.21 8.31 -13.35
C PHE A 8 -19.24 8.37 -14.49
N LYS A 9 -19.40 7.29 -15.25
CA LYS A 9 -20.38 7.22 -16.36
C LYS A 9 -21.83 7.38 -15.88
N ASN A 10 -22.15 6.85 -14.70
CA ASN A 10 -23.52 6.89 -14.18
C ASN A 10 -23.89 8.22 -13.51
N LYS A 11 -22.95 8.87 -12.82
CA LYS A 11 -23.22 10.07 -12.00
C LYS A 11 -22.64 11.37 -12.56
N GLY A 12 -21.74 11.29 -13.54
CA GLY A 12 -20.96 12.43 -14.03
C GLY A 12 -19.89 12.93 -13.06
N ASP A 13 -19.72 12.26 -11.92
CA ASP A 13 -18.75 12.57 -10.87
C ASP A 13 -18.36 11.29 -10.11
N ILE A 14 -17.24 11.34 -9.38
CA ILE A 14 -16.70 10.24 -8.57
C ILE A 14 -16.42 10.70 -7.14
N HIS A 15 -16.15 9.76 -6.25
CA HIS A 15 -15.69 10.08 -4.90
C HIS A 15 -14.38 10.88 -4.94
N HIS A 16 -14.18 11.83 -4.01
CA HIS A 16 -12.99 12.67 -4.04
C HIS A 16 -11.70 11.91 -3.67
N PHE A 17 -11.80 10.75 -3.02
CA PHE A 17 -10.64 9.95 -2.62
C PHE A 17 -10.79 8.46 -2.95
N HIS A 18 -9.81 7.93 -3.66
CA HIS A 18 -9.73 6.54 -4.10
C HIS A 18 -8.42 5.91 -3.63
N LEU A 19 -8.53 4.75 -2.99
CA LEU A 19 -7.41 3.88 -2.64
C LEU A 19 -7.37 2.72 -3.63
N LEU A 20 -6.32 2.66 -4.43
CA LEU A 20 -6.12 1.62 -5.45
C LEU A 20 -5.08 0.63 -4.91
N GLU A 21 -5.52 -0.60 -4.65
CA GLU A 21 -4.64 -1.69 -4.23
C GLU A 21 -4.17 -2.49 -5.45
N GLY A 22 -2.87 -2.70 -5.65
CA GLY A 22 -2.36 -3.62 -6.66
C GLY A 22 -1.02 -3.23 -7.31
N ASN A 23 -0.72 -3.80 -8.48
CA ASN A 23 0.50 -3.53 -9.23
C ASN A 23 0.51 -2.10 -9.75
N ARG A 24 1.60 -1.38 -9.46
CA ARG A 24 1.78 0.01 -9.84
C ARG A 24 1.68 0.25 -11.36
N GLN A 25 2.38 -0.53 -12.17
CA GLN A 25 2.50 -0.27 -13.61
C GLN A 25 1.16 -0.45 -14.34
N ASP A 26 0.42 -1.48 -13.94
CA ASP A 26 -0.90 -1.77 -14.49
C ASP A 26 -1.90 -0.67 -14.11
N ILE A 27 -1.93 -0.30 -12.82
CA ILE A 27 -2.82 0.76 -12.32
C ILE A 27 -2.48 2.11 -12.93
N GLU A 28 -1.19 2.46 -13.04
CA GLU A 28 -0.75 3.73 -13.61
C GLU A 28 -1.23 3.91 -15.05
N SER A 29 -1.04 2.88 -15.87
CA SER A 29 -1.46 2.90 -17.27
C SER A 29 -2.97 3.08 -17.42
N GLU A 30 -3.76 2.27 -16.70
CA GLU A 30 -5.23 2.36 -16.73
C GLU A 30 -5.75 3.70 -16.19
N LEU A 31 -5.11 4.24 -15.14
CA LEU A 31 -5.54 5.47 -14.51
C LEU A 31 -5.23 6.69 -15.39
N ILE A 32 -4.04 6.75 -16.00
CA ILE A 32 -3.69 7.82 -16.94
C ILE A 32 -4.65 7.83 -18.13
N GLU A 33 -4.99 6.65 -18.66
CA GLU A 33 -5.95 6.52 -19.76
C GLU A 33 -7.32 7.05 -19.34
N PHE A 34 -7.84 6.62 -18.18
CA PHE A 34 -9.11 7.12 -17.65
C PHE A 34 -9.11 8.64 -17.44
N LEU A 35 -8.05 9.18 -16.83
CA LEU A 35 -7.94 10.60 -16.53
C LEU A 35 -7.96 11.46 -17.80
N SER A 36 -7.25 11.01 -18.83
CA SER A 36 -7.11 11.73 -20.10
C SER A 36 -8.38 11.61 -20.96
N ASN A 37 -8.90 10.39 -21.13
CA ASN A 37 -9.92 10.11 -22.13
C ASN A 37 -11.34 10.33 -21.60
N GLU A 38 -11.58 10.06 -20.31
CA GLU A 38 -12.91 10.12 -19.73
C GLU A 38 -13.04 11.26 -18.71
N PHE A 39 -12.05 11.42 -17.83
CA PHE A 39 -12.15 12.38 -16.73
C PHE A 39 -11.85 13.84 -17.13
N GLY A 40 -11.16 14.03 -18.26
CA GLY A 40 -10.87 15.33 -18.86
C GLY A 40 -9.72 16.09 -18.18
N ILE A 41 -8.70 15.38 -17.70
CA ILE A 41 -7.48 15.93 -17.10
C ILE A 41 -6.30 15.58 -18.00
N ASP A 42 -5.54 16.59 -18.41
CA ASP A 42 -4.26 16.39 -19.11
C ASP A 42 -3.16 16.10 -18.08
N PRO A 43 -2.50 14.92 -18.12
CA PRO A 43 -1.38 14.60 -17.24
C PRO A 43 -0.17 15.54 -17.38
N ASN A 44 -0.12 16.35 -18.44
CA ASN A 44 0.93 17.36 -18.64
C ASN A 44 0.58 18.72 -18.02
N ASP A 45 -0.67 18.95 -17.61
CA ASP A 45 -1.09 20.19 -16.98
C ASP A 45 -0.68 20.21 -15.50
N LYS A 46 0.53 20.69 -15.24
CA LYS A 46 1.10 20.80 -13.88
C LYS A 46 0.34 21.76 -12.95
N SER A 47 -0.67 22.47 -13.45
CA SER A 47 -1.54 23.31 -12.61
C SER A 47 -2.76 22.55 -12.08
N LEU A 48 -3.12 21.42 -12.72
CA LEU A 48 -4.29 20.61 -12.40
C LEU A 48 -3.97 19.15 -12.10
N TYR A 49 -2.79 18.68 -12.49
CA TYR A 49 -2.32 17.31 -12.29
C TYR A 49 -1.03 17.30 -11.48
N PHE A 50 -1.10 16.70 -10.29
CA PHE A 50 0.00 16.57 -9.34
C PHE A 50 0.37 15.11 -9.19
N PHE A 51 1.58 14.76 -9.62
CA PHE A 51 2.12 13.41 -9.49
C PHE A 51 3.11 13.36 -8.32
N HIS A 52 2.95 12.37 -7.45
CA HIS A 52 3.84 12.11 -6.34
C HIS A 52 4.21 10.63 -6.27
N ASP A 53 5.48 10.37 -5.97
CA ASP A 53 6.03 9.03 -5.84
C ASP A 53 6.86 8.96 -4.56
N PHE A 54 6.45 8.07 -3.66
CA PHE A 54 7.06 7.90 -2.36
C PHE A 54 7.42 6.43 -2.13
N ASP A 55 8.55 6.16 -1.50
CA ASP A 55 8.75 4.83 -0.92
C ASP A 55 7.81 4.65 0.30
N GLN A 56 7.85 5.61 1.22
CA GLN A 56 6.94 5.65 2.37
C GLN A 56 6.43 7.08 2.56
N VAL A 57 5.10 7.26 2.57
CA VAL A 57 4.48 8.54 2.88
C VAL A 57 4.60 8.80 4.37
N GLN A 58 5.25 9.91 4.72
CA GLN A 58 5.44 10.37 6.08
C GLN A 58 4.53 11.56 6.40
N VAL A 59 4.51 11.95 7.68
CA VAL A 59 3.67 13.06 8.17
C VAL A 59 4.03 14.39 7.50
N GLY A 60 5.30 14.59 7.14
CA GLY A 60 5.76 15.77 6.41
C GLY A 60 5.16 15.84 5.01
N ASP A 61 5.20 14.72 4.27
CA ASP A 61 4.63 14.61 2.92
C ASP A 61 3.12 14.85 2.94
N SER A 62 2.43 14.27 3.93
CA SER A 62 0.99 14.46 4.11
C SER A 62 0.61 15.92 4.35
N ARG A 63 1.41 16.65 5.12
CA ARG A 63 1.22 18.10 5.33
C ARG A 63 1.49 18.89 4.06
N ALA A 64 2.53 18.54 3.30
CA ALA A 64 2.83 19.18 2.02
C ALA A 64 1.70 18.97 0.99
N LEU A 65 1.20 17.73 0.86
CA LEU A 65 0.04 17.39 0.04
C LEU A 65 -1.19 18.19 0.46
N SER A 66 -1.46 18.26 1.77
CA SER A 66 -2.59 19.03 2.31
C SER A 66 -2.48 20.52 2.00
N MET A 67 -1.27 21.08 2.04
CA MET A 67 -1.04 22.49 1.67
C MET A 67 -1.25 22.73 0.17
N GLN A 68 -0.80 21.82 -0.69
CA GLN A 68 -1.03 21.91 -2.13
C GLN A 68 -2.51 21.78 -2.47
N ALA A 69 -3.24 20.89 -1.79
CA ALA A 69 -4.67 20.69 -1.97
C ALA A 69 -5.54 21.89 -1.56
N GLN A 70 -5.02 22.83 -0.77
CA GLN A 70 -5.71 24.08 -0.43
C GLN A 70 -5.77 25.07 -1.60
N ILE A 71 -4.97 24.86 -2.65
CA ILE A 71 -5.07 25.67 -3.87
C ILE A 71 -6.46 25.47 -4.46
N LYS A 72 -7.16 26.59 -4.70
CA LYS A 72 -8.52 26.55 -5.24
C LYS A 72 -8.49 26.01 -6.67
N THR A 73 -9.21 24.93 -6.91
CA THR A 73 -9.43 24.42 -8.27
C THR A 73 -10.11 25.49 -9.12
N PRO A 74 -9.57 25.81 -10.32
CA PRO A 74 -10.20 26.77 -11.23
C PRO A 74 -11.64 26.39 -11.56
N GLU A 75 -12.48 27.41 -11.81
CA GLU A 75 -13.89 27.19 -12.09
C GLU A 75 -14.09 26.31 -13.33
N GLY A 76 -14.98 25.32 -13.22
CA GLY A 76 -15.24 24.35 -14.29
C GLY A 76 -14.13 23.32 -14.53
N LYS A 77 -13.00 23.39 -13.82
CA LYS A 77 -11.90 22.42 -13.91
C LYS A 77 -11.96 21.39 -12.79
N LYS A 78 -11.15 20.35 -12.91
CA LYS A 78 -10.87 19.37 -11.86
C LYS A 78 -9.39 19.45 -11.53
N MET A 79 -9.03 19.13 -10.29
CA MET A 79 -7.65 18.99 -9.85
C MET A 79 -7.44 17.57 -9.37
N VAL A 80 -6.33 16.95 -9.77
CA VAL A 80 -6.02 15.54 -9.49
C VAL A 80 -4.65 15.43 -8.83
N PHE A 81 -4.62 14.67 -7.74
CA PHE A 81 -3.40 14.19 -7.11
C PHE A 81 -3.29 12.69 -7.35
N LEU A 82 -2.27 12.28 -8.10
CA LEU A 82 -1.87 10.89 -8.26
C LEU A 82 -0.68 10.61 -7.35
N ILE A 83 -0.89 9.73 -6.37
CA ILE A 83 0.08 9.42 -5.33
C ILE A 83 0.40 7.93 -5.41
N PHE A 84 1.61 7.59 -5.82
CA PHE A 84 2.16 6.25 -5.68
C PHE A 84 2.95 6.15 -4.38
N ALA A 85 2.71 5.09 -3.62
CA ALA A 85 3.51 4.80 -2.45
C ALA A 85 3.68 3.29 -2.22
N ASN A 86 4.83 2.86 -1.67
CA ASN A 86 4.94 1.48 -1.19
C ASN A 86 4.28 1.31 0.19
N SER A 87 4.22 2.38 0.99
CA SER A 87 3.52 2.39 2.29
C SER A 87 3.18 3.80 2.78
N ILE A 88 2.31 3.88 3.80
CA ILE A 88 1.97 5.12 4.49
C ILE A 88 1.87 4.86 5.99
N ASN A 89 2.60 5.63 6.80
CA ASN A 89 2.60 5.43 8.25
C ASN A 89 1.33 6.02 8.91
N HIS A 90 1.02 5.61 10.15
CA HIS A 90 -0.20 6.05 10.83
C HIS A 90 -0.26 7.57 11.05
N GLN A 91 0.88 8.23 11.29
CA GLN A 91 0.92 9.68 11.47
C GLN A 91 0.57 10.43 10.19
N ALA A 92 1.04 9.94 9.04
CA ALA A 92 0.72 10.42 7.71
C ALA A 92 -0.77 10.24 7.40
N GLN A 93 -1.31 9.02 7.63
CA GLN A 93 -2.74 8.74 7.45
C GLN A 93 -3.61 9.72 8.24
N ASN A 94 -3.28 9.94 9.52
CA ASN A 94 -4.00 10.88 10.38
C ASN A 94 -3.89 12.34 9.92
N ALA A 95 -2.71 12.75 9.43
CA ALA A 95 -2.50 14.09 8.91
C ALA A 95 -3.33 14.37 7.64
N LEU A 96 -3.55 13.36 6.80
CA LEU A 96 -4.39 13.46 5.61
C LEU A 96 -5.89 13.51 5.94
N LEU A 97 -6.34 13.01 7.11
CA LEU A 97 -7.78 12.93 7.43
C LEU A 97 -8.50 14.26 7.27
N LYS A 98 -7.89 15.36 7.73
CA LYS A 98 -8.52 16.69 7.65
C LYS A 98 -8.76 17.12 6.19
N MET A 99 -7.80 16.84 5.30
CA MET A 99 -7.92 17.14 3.88
C MET A 99 -9.01 16.29 3.20
N LEU A 100 -9.21 15.06 3.67
CA LEU A 100 -10.20 14.12 3.13
C LEU A 100 -11.62 14.37 3.66
N GLU A 101 -11.77 14.99 4.83
CA GLU A 101 -13.08 15.37 5.38
C GLU A 101 -13.68 16.60 4.69
N GLU A 102 -12.82 17.57 4.39
CA GLU A 102 -13.20 18.84 3.78
C GLU A 102 -12.41 19.05 2.48
N PRO A 103 -12.60 18.20 1.45
CA PRO A 103 -11.86 18.34 0.21
C PRO A 103 -12.24 19.64 -0.49
N SER A 104 -11.25 20.32 -1.07
CA SER A 104 -11.48 21.41 -2.01
C SER A 104 -12.40 20.94 -3.14
N ALA A 105 -13.32 21.81 -3.58
CA ALA A 105 -14.29 21.45 -4.60
C ALA A 105 -13.59 20.97 -5.88
N ARG A 106 -14.05 19.82 -6.41
CA ARG A 106 -13.51 19.18 -7.63
C ARG A 106 -12.01 18.81 -7.53
N THR A 107 -11.53 18.52 -6.32
CA THR A 107 -10.20 17.95 -6.08
C THR A 107 -10.34 16.46 -5.82
N TYR A 108 -9.55 15.66 -6.55
CA TYR A 108 -9.59 14.20 -6.50
C TYR A 108 -8.21 13.64 -6.17
N PHE A 109 -8.19 12.63 -5.31
CA PHE A 109 -6.99 11.95 -4.86
C PHE A 109 -7.08 10.48 -5.28
N PHE A 110 -6.05 10.00 -5.96
CA PHE A 110 -5.85 8.60 -6.27
C PHE A 110 -4.56 8.17 -5.59
N MET A 111 -4.67 7.37 -4.54
CA MET A 111 -3.52 6.80 -3.84
C MET A 111 -3.39 5.34 -4.19
N VAL A 112 -2.28 4.98 -4.81
CA VAL A 112 -1.95 3.62 -5.22
C VAL A 112 -0.99 3.02 -4.21
N LEU A 113 -1.38 1.89 -3.62
CA LEU A 113 -0.61 1.15 -2.63
C LEU A 113 -0.55 -0.33 -3.03
N PRO A 114 0.53 -1.06 -2.74
CA PRO A 114 0.59 -2.50 -2.94
C PRO A 114 -0.48 -3.24 -2.14
N ARG A 115 -0.78 -2.75 -0.92
CA ARG A 115 -1.83 -3.27 -0.04
C ARG A 115 -2.49 -2.18 0.78
N VAL A 116 -3.77 -2.38 1.12
CA VAL A 116 -4.58 -1.40 1.90
C VAL A 116 -5.11 -1.94 3.23
N ASP A 117 -4.92 -3.23 3.51
CA ASP A 117 -5.49 -3.86 4.71
C ASP A 117 -4.99 -3.21 6.01
N GLY A 118 -3.72 -2.80 6.05
CA GLY A 118 -3.09 -2.11 7.18
C GLY A 118 -3.41 -0.65 7.40
N LEU A 119 -4.24 -0.07 6.55
CA LEU A 119 -4.68 1.31 6.75
C LEU A 119 -5.65 1.41 7.91
N LEU A 120 -5.54 2.50 8.66
CA LEU A 120 -6.42 2.82 9.77
C LEU A 120 -7.88 2.80 9.30
N PRO A 121 -8.81 2.22 10.07
CA PRO A 121 -10.23 2.21 9.71
C PRO A 121 -10.80 3.61 9.44
N THR A 122 -10.32 4.62 10.19
CA THR A 122 -10.69 6.03 10.00
C THR A 122 -10.26 6.58 8.64
N PHE A 123 -9.09 6.17 8.16
CA PHE A 123 -8.59 6.54 6.83
C PHE A 123 -9.38 5.83 5.72
N LYS A 124 -9.56 4.51 5.84
CA LYS A 124 -10.35 3.72 4.87
C LYS A 124 -11.80 4.20 4.75
N SER A 125 -12.42 4.62 5.85
CA SER A 125 -13.82 5.08 5.84
C SER A 125 -14.07 6.34 4.99
N ARG A 126 -13.01 7.10 4.65
CA ARG A 126 -13.06 8.31 3.82
C ARG A 126 -12.64 8.04 2.38
N ALA A 127 -12.43 6.79 2.00
CA ALA A 127 -11.95 6.42 0.68
C ALA A 127 -12.87 5.37 0.04
N VAL A 128 -12.95 5.40 -1.29
CA VAL A 128 -13.41 4.24 -2.05
C VAL A 128 -12.20 3.34 -2.28
N VAL A 129 -12.23 2.14 -1.71
CA VAL A 129 -11.18 1.13 -1.89
C VAL A 129 -11.50 0.31 -3.14
N VAL A 130 -10.57 0.30 -4.09
CA VAL A 130 -10.66 -0.47 -5.33
C VAL A 130 -9.47 -1.41 -5.38
N ARG A 131 -9.77 -2.71 -5.37
CA ARG A 131 -8.74 -3.74 -5.47
C ARG A 131 -8.52 -4.09 -6.93
N HIS A 132 -7.33 -3.77 -7.44
CA HIS A 132 -6.88 -4.21 -8.75
C HIS A 132 -6.43 -5.67 -8.61
N SER A 133 -7.26 -6.57 -9.13
CA SER A 133 -6.90 -7.97 -9.27
C SER A 133 -5.93 -8.06 -10.43
N SER A 134 -4.63 -7.86 -10.18
CA SER A 134 -3.63 -8.30 -11.12
C SER A 134 -3.77 -9.81 -11.26
N VAL A 135 -4.18 -10.27 -12.44
CA VAL A 135 -3.89 -11.61 -12.91
C VAL A 135 -2.39 -11.77 -12.73
N ASP A 136 -1.96 -12.76 -11.95
CA ASP A 136 -0.57 -13.03 -11.57
C ASP A 136 0.00 -12.24 -10.38
N ALA A 137 -0.57 -12.45 -9.19
CA ALA A 137 0.17 -12.40 -7.92
C ALA A 137 1.17 -13.59 -7.77
N GLN A 138 1.69 -14.09 -8.88
CA GLN A 138 2.69 -15.15 -8.94
C GLN A 138 3.87 -14.54 -9.70
N THR A 139 4.99 -14.33 -9.01
CA THR A 139 6.30 -13.84 -9.50
C THR A 139 6.69 -12.40 -9.17
N SER A 140 6.63 -12.00 -7.90
CA SER A 140 7.71 -11.17 -7.36
C SER A 140 8.95 -12.04 -7.24
N SER A 141 9.95 -11.78 -8.08
CA SER A 141 11.29 -12.35 -8.08
C SER A 141 11.79 -12.81 -6.71
N ASN A 142 12.19 -14.08 -6.59
CA ASN A 142 12.87 -14.63 -5.41
C ASN A 142 14.14 -13.80 -5.10
N ALA A 143 14.04 -12.80 -4.22
CA ALA A 143 15.15 -11.97 -3.72
C ALA A 143 16.10 -12.74 -2.78
N GLY A 144 16.31 -14.04 -3.04
CA GLY A 144 17.02 -14.97 -2.16
C GLY A 144 16.38 -15.10 -0.76
N LEU A 145 15.11 -14.71 -0.61
CA LEU A 145 14.38 -14.83 0.66
C LEU A 145 13.81 -16.25 0.79
N PRO A 146 13.85 -16.85 1.99
CA PRO A 146 13.36 -18.21 2.21
C PRO A 146 11.83 -18.29 2.15
N SER A 147 11.29 -19.42 1.69
CA SER A 147 9.86 -19.71 1.76
C SER A 147 9.42 -20.12 3.17
N LEU A 148 8.10 -20.21 3.41
CA LEU A 148 7.54 -20.78 4.64
C LEU A 148 8.10 -22.19 4.92
N SER A 149 8.16 -23.02 3.88
CA SER A 149 8.67 -24.39 3.97
C SER A 149 10.16 -24.43 4.34
N ASP A 150 10.96 -23.49 3.86
CA ASP A 150 12.39 -23.42 4.18
C ASP A 150 12.64 -23.00 5.63
N LEU A 151 11.84 -22.05 6.14
CA LEU A 151 11.95 -21.58 7.51
C LEU A 151 11.46 -22.62 8.52
N ARG A 152 10.40 -23.38 8.21
CA ARG A 152 9.90 -24.45 9.09
C ARG A 152 10.86 -25.62 9.26
N LYS A 153 11.72 -25.88 8.26
CA LYS A 153 12.78 -26.91 8.35
C LYS A 153 13.92 -26.51 9.28
N LYS A 154 14.02 -25.23 9.66
CA LYS A 154 15.09 -24.70 10.51
C LYS A 154 14.69 -24.75 11.99
N THR A 155 15.70 -24.85 12.85
CA THR A 155 15.48 -24.70 14.29
C THR A 155 15.01 -23.26 14.62
N VAL A 156 14.37 -23.07 15.77
CA VAL A 156 14.01 -21.71 16.24
C VAL A 156 15.24 -20.81 16.29
N GLY A 157 16.38 -21.33 16.75
CA GLY A 157 17.64 -20.58 16.82
C GLY A 157 18.14 -20.14 15.44
N ASP A 158 18.04 -21.01 14.42
CA ASP A 158 18.49 -20.67 13.07
C ASP A 158 17.52 -19.70 12.37
N ARG A 159 16.22 -19.77 12.67
CA ARG A 159 15.24 -18.77 12.23
C ARG A 159 15.56 -17.39 12.79
N LEU A 160 15.90 -17.30 14.09
CA LEU A 160 16.30 -16.05 14.72
C LEU A 160 17.61 -15.50 14.15
N LYS A 161 18.63 -16.36 13.93
CA LYS A 161 19.88 -15.95 13.27
C LYS A 161 19.65 -15.37 11.88
N PHE A 162 18.76 -15.98 11.08
CA PHE A 162 18.39 -15.43 9.77
C PHE A 162 17.82 -14.01 9.90
N VAL A 163 16.96 -13.74 10.89
CA VAL A 163 16.45 -12.39 11.13
C VAL A 163 17.57 -11.42 11.51
N GLU A 164 18.54 -11.85 12.32
CA GLU A 164 19.71 -11.03 12.67
C GLU A 164 20.57 -10.67 11.46
N GLU A 165 20.81 -11.64 10.57
CA GLU A 165 21.52 -11.44 9.31
C GLU A 165 20.76 -10.49 8.38
N LEU A 166 19.46 -10.69 8.19
CA LEU A 166 18.61 -9.83 7.36
C LEU A 166 18.60 -8.37 7.87
N VAL A 167 18.46 -8.17 9.18
CA VAL A 167 18.50 -6.83 9.78
C VAL A 167 19.88 -6.19 9.63
N LYS A 168 20.96 -6.98 9.71
CA LYS A 168 22.32 -6.50 9.45
C LYS A 168 22.50 -6.07 7.99
N GLU A 169 22.00 -6.86 7.04
CA GLU A 169 22.06 -6.51 5.61
C GLU A 169 21.28 -5.23 5.29
N ILE A 170 20.17 -4.97 5.98
CA ILE A 170 19.41 -3.71 5.86
C ILE A 170 20.22 -2.52 6.41
N LYS A 171 20.93 -2.71 7.53
CA LYS A 171 21.81 -1.67 8.09
C LYS A 171 23.03 -1.40 7.20
N ASP A 172 23.54 -2.44 6.54
CA ASP A 172 24.67 -2.37 5.62
C ASP A 172 24.25 -1.91 4.20
N GLU A 173 23.00 -1.45 4.01
CA GLU A 173 22.42 -1.00 2.73
C GLU A 173 22.45 -2.05 1.60
N LYS A 174 22.71 -3.32 1.92
CA LYS A 174 22.66 -4.45 0.96
C LYS A 174 21.24 -4.89 0.66
N ARG A 175 20.36 -4.67 1.62
CA ARG A 175 18.91 -4.87 1.53
C ARG A 175 18.22 -3.62 2.05
N ASN A 176 16.92 -3.54 1.85
CA ASN A 176 16.12 -2.44 2.32
C ASN A 176 14.87 -2.95 3.08
N ARG A 177 14.07 -2.01 3.56
CA ARG A 177 12.85 -2.33 4.32
C ARG A 177 11.78 -3.03 3.45
N VAL A 178 11.83 -2.85 2.14
CA VAL A 178 10.96 -3.55 1.19
C VAL A 178 11.24 -5.06 1.21
N ASP A 179 12.50 -5.48 1.34
CA ASP A 179 12.84 -6.92 1.50
C ASP A 179 12.20 -7.54 2.75
N ALA A 180 12.22 -6.82 3.88
CA ALA A 180 11.58 -7.28 5.11
C ALA A 180 10.06 -7.41 4.94
N ARG A 181 9.43 -6.45 4.24
CA ARG A 181 7.99 -6.54 3.91
C ARG A 181 7.70 -7.70 2.97
N GLN A 182 8.53 -7.90 1.95
CA GLN A 182 8.38 -8.98 0.97
C GLN A 182 8.46 -10.35 1.63
N LEU A 183 9.35 -10.53 2.61
CA LEU A 183 9.41 -11.77 3.41
C LEU A 183 8.06 -12.06 4.07
N ILE A 184 7.47 -11.07 4.75
CA ILE A 184 6.18 -11.23 5.43
C ILE A 184 5.06 -11.50 4.43
N GLN A 185 5.04 -10.80 3.29
CA GLN A 185 4.06 -11.04 2.23
C GLN A 185 4.14 -12.47 1.68
N ASN A 186 5.36 -12.97 1.45
CA ASN A 186 5.57 -14.35 1.00
C ASN A 186 5.04 -15.35 2.04
N LEU A 187 5.31 -15.12 3.32
CA LEU A 187 4.77 -15.96 4.40
C LEU A 187 3.24 -15.94 4.41
N ILE A 188 2.61 -14.76 4.29
CA ILE A 188 1.15 -14.65 4.24
C ILE A 188 0.58 -15.46 3.08
N LEU A 189 1.16 -15.32 1.88
CA LEU A 189 0.72 -16.05 0.69
C LEU A 189 0.87 -17.56 0.84
N ASP A 190 2.00 -18.02 1.39
CA ASP A 190 2.24 -19.45 1.65
C ASP A 190 1.24 -20.01 2.69
N PHE A 191 0.97 -19.26 3.77
CA PHE A 191 -0.04 -19.65 4.75
C PHE A 191 -1.46 -19.67 4.17
N GLN A 192 -1.81 -18.71 3.31
CA GLN A 192 -3.10 -18.68 2.63
C GLN A 192 -3.29 -19.92 1.74
N LYS A 193 -2.26 -20.29 0.95
CA LYS A 193 -2.27 -21.51 0.15
C LYS A 193 -2.48 -22.77 1.01
N GLU A 194 -1.79 -22.87 2.15
CA GLU A 194 -2.00 -23.99 3.09
C GLU A 194 -3.43 -24.06 3.62
N LEU A 195 -4.06 -22.91 3.91
CA LEU A 195 -5.43 -22.85 4.41
C LEU A 195 -6.47 -23.19 3.34
N GLU A 196 -6.22 -22.85 2.08
CA GLU A 196 -7.06 -23.25 0.95
C GLU A 196 -7.07 -24.78 0.79
N GLU A 197 -5.92 -25.43 0.96
CA GLU A 197 -5.81 -26.89 0.92
C GLU A 197 -6.38 -27.57 2.16
N LYS A 198 -6.16 -27.00 3.35
CA LYS A 198 -6.56 -27.56 4.65
C LYS A 198 -7.03 -26.46 5.59
N PRO A 199 -8.35 -26.20 5.68
CA PRO A 199 -8.91 -25.19 6.57
C PRO A 199 -8.54 -25.47 8.04
N ASP A 200 -7.89 -24.51 8.67
CA ASP A 200 -7.46 -24.57 10.07
C ASP A 200 -7.70 -23.22 10.77
N ILE A 201 -8.60 -23.24 11.75
CA ILE A 201 -9.03 -22.04 12.49
C ILE A 201 -7.88 -21.47 13.33
N GLU A 202 -6.96 -22.30 13.83
CA GLU A 202 -5.84 -21.83 14.64
C GLU A 202 -4.84 -21.07 13.77
N LYS A 203 -4.48 -21.62 12.61
CA LYS A 203 -3.62 -20.96 11.61
C LYS A 203 -4.19 -19.64 11.08
N THR A 204 -5.51 -19.48 11.10
CA THR A 204 -6.16 -18.22 10.72
C THR A 204 -5.76 -17.05 11.65
N LYS A 205 -5.41 -17.34 12.92
CA LYS A 205 -4.89 -16.33 13.85
C LYS A 205 -3.47 -15.91 13.48
N ASP A 206 -2.63 -16.84 13.05
CA ASP A 206 -1.24 -16.55 12.68
C ASP A 206 -1.18 -15.64 11.46
N ILE A 207 -2.05 -15.86 10.46
CA ILE A 207 -2.19 -14.96 9.31
C ILE A 207 -2.55 -13.55 9.76
N LYS A 208 -3.51 -13.40 10.70
CA LYS A 208 -3.87 -12.07 11.21
C LYS A 208 -2.69 -11.39 11.90
N ILE A 209 -1.85 -12.14 12.62
CA ILE A 209 -0.64 -11.60 13.24
C ILE A 209 0.37 -11.18 12.16
N LEU A 210 0.56 -11.99 11.11
CA LEU A 210 1.45 -11.64 9.99
C LEU A 210 0.97 -10.40 9.23
N MET A 211 -0.33 -10.26 9.00
CA MET A 211 -0.91 -9.04 8.42
C MET A 211 -0.63 -7.82 9.30
N GLN A 212 -0.86 -7.91 10.62
CA GLN A 212 -0.51 -6.83 11.54
C GLN A 212 0.99 -6.48 11.50
N ILE A 213 1.86 -7.48 11.40
CA ILE A 213 3.31 -7.28 11.26
C ILE A 213 3.63 -6.53 9.96
N GLU A 214 3.01 -6.91 8.84
CA GLU A 214 3.14 -6.22 7.56
C GLU A 214 2.78 -4.73 7.69
N ASP A 215 1.68 -4.44 8.39
CA ASP A 215 1.19 -3.09 8.63
C ASP A 215 2.20 -2.27 9.44
N TYR A 216 2.72 -2.83 10.54
CA TYR A 216 3.74 -2.18 11.36
C TYR A 216 5.07 -2.02 10.65
N LEU A 217 5.43 -2.92 9.73
CA LEU A 217 6.57 -2.71 8.84
C LEU A 217 6.35 -1.49 7.93
N GLY A 218 5.11 -1.03 7.74
CA GLY A 218 4.74 0.26 7.14
C GLY A 218 5.03 1.49 7.99
N ASP A 219 5.41 1.38 9.27
CA ASP A 219 5.64 2.53 10.15
C ASP A 219 7.13 2.79 10.40
N SER A 220 7.60 4.03 10.21
CA SER A 220 9.02 4.40 10.27
C SER A 220 9.65 4.22 11.65
N GLY A 221 8.84 4.25 12.73
CA GLY A 221 9.29 4.03 14.10
C GLY A 221 9.33 2.57 14.54
N ALA A 222 8.83 1.62 13.74
CA ALA A 222 8.71 0.23 14.17
C ALA A 222 10.04 -0.53 14.06
N SER A 223 10.35 -1.32 15.08
CA SER A 223 11.54 -2.17 15.13
C SER A 223 11.39 -3.37 14.18
N ILE A 224 12.07 -3.30 13.04
CA ILE A 224 12.10 -4.40 12.04
C ILE A 224 12.53 -5.71 12.70
N LYS A 225 13.55 -5.69 13.56
CA LYS A 225 14.04 -6.90 14.24
C LYS A 225 12.93 -7.57 15.05
N ILE A 226 12.24 -6.84 15.91
CA ILE A 226 11.19 -7.40 16.78
C ILE A 226 10.03 -7.96 15.95
N LEU A 227 9.65 -7.23 14.89
CA LEU A 227 8.57 -7.64 13.98
C LEU A 227 8.90 -8.94 13.25
N LEU A 228 10.10 -9.04 12.69
CA LEU A 228 10.55 -10.23 11.97
C LEU A 228 10.77 -11.43 12.92
N GLU A 229 11.33 -11.20 14.11
CA GLU A 229 11.46 -12.25 15.13
C GLU A 229 10.10 -12.81 15.52
N ARG A 230 9.11 -11.93 15.75
CA ARG A 230 7.74 -12.37 16.03
C ARG A 230 7.16 -13.18 14.88
N ALA A 231 7.37 -12.78 13.63
CA ALA A 231 6.88 -13.50 12.47
C ALA A 231 7.47 -14.91 12.37
N VAL A 232 8.80 -15.05 12.50
CA VAL A 232 9.45 -16.36 12.39
C VAL A 232 9.14 -17.29 13.55
N LEU A 233 8.73 -16.77 14.71
CA LEU A 233 8.29 -17.58 15.87
C LEU A 233 6.90 -18.20 15.69
N LEU A 234 6.10 -17.73 14.72
CA LEU A 234 4.79 -18.34 14.39
C LEU A 234 4.94 -19.63 13.56
N LEU A 235 6.13 -19.93 13.04
CA LEU A 235 6.34 -20.96 12.02
C LEU A 235 6.48 -22.38 12.59
#